data_AF-A0A9D1S3T9-F1
#
_entry.id   AF-A0A9D1S3T9-F1
#
_cell.length_a   1.000
_cell.length_b   1.000
_cell.length_c   1.000
_cell.angle_alpha   90.00
_cell.angle_beta   90.00
_cell.angle_gamma   90.00
#
_symmetry.space_group_name_H-M   'P 1'
#
loop_
_entity.id
_entity.type
_entity.pdbx_description
1 polymer ?
#
loop_
_entity_poly.entity_id
_entity_poly.type
_entity_poly.pdbx_seq_one_letter_code
_entity_poly.pdbx_strand_id
1 'polypeptide(L)'
;MMDFTTMAKGMAVRALALTMALMCTMPPALADTAQAGAISLTAADGIVELANGASIDLDGDGTPETVTYELTGEDYGVGTLTVTAGDAELQVETYAGMDKLYAGRLKDDVDDVFLLVGEHGPSDDPYAYILRYSDGALTNIGGIPALPEDIAINGDVLTATVRANAIQTWFRESDFVIARLMRFDEDYNQLPDEYYVAESPRATYPMDTAVVLKRDVPLTLTPSGGAEFTLKAGERAILTATDDLTYVYVVPVDRAAHDWLPGGYLALSDYINVVIDGEAVMAGDVFDGLIFAD
;
A
#
# COMPACT_ATOMS: atom_id res chain seq x y z
N MET A 1 74.61 19.82 75.01
CA MET A 1 73.32 19.34 75.54
C MET A 1 72.85 18.30 74.54
N MET A 2 72.76 17.04 74.99
CA MET A 2 72.05 15.86 74.46
C MET A 2 71.53 15.87 73.01
N ASP A 3 71.49 14.81 72.21
CA ASP A 3 72.09 13.48 72.21
C ASP A 3 71.51 12.75 70.97
N PHE A 4 72.17 11.66 70.55
CA PHE A 4 71.60 10.44 69.94
C PHE A 4 70.92 10.36 68.55
N THR A 5 71.51 9.43 67.78
CA THR A 5 70.95 8.36 66.91
C THR A 5 70.47 8.66 65.49
N THR A 6 71.13 8.25 64.40
CA THR A 6 71.48 6.92 63.79
C THR A 6 70.39 6.34 62.87
N MET A 7 70.81 5.94 61.65
CA MET A 7 70.22 4.98 60.69
C MET A 7 69.01 5.45 59.86
N ALA A 8 68.87 5.13 58.56
CA ALA A 8 69.65 4.35 57.60
C ALA A 8 69.19 4.65 56.16
N LYS A 9 70.16 4.64 55.23
CA LYS A 9 70.13 4.09 53.85
C LYS A 9 68.80 4.03 53.07
N GLY A 10 68.82 4.67 51.89
CA GLY A 10 67.95 4.33 50.75
C GLY A 10 68.48 4.97 49.47
N MET A 11 68.98 4.15 48.56
CA MET A 11 69.79 4.49 47.39
C MET A 11 68.94 4.44 46.11
N ALA A 12 69.08 5.39 45.17
CA ALA A 12 68.83 5.25 43.71
C ALA A 12 69.08 6.61 43.04
N VAL A 13 70.26 6.91 42.47
CA VAL A 13 70.82 6.50 41.16
C VAL A 13 70.03 7.00 39.94
N ARG A 14 70.58 8.11 39.41
CA ARG A 14 70.86 8.47 38.00
C ARG A 14 69.78 8.31 36.93
N ALA A 15 69.40 9.47 36.41
CA ALA A 15 68.90 9.67 35.05
C ALA A 15 69.95 9.32 33.99
N LEU A 16 69.50 8.65 32.91
CA LEU A 16 70.02 8.85 31.56
C LEU A 16 68.94 8.46 30.55
N ALA A 17 68.67 9.37 29.62
CA ALA A 17 67.65 9.26 28.59
C ALA A 17 67.99 8.19 27.55
N LEU A 18 66.97 7.46 27.11
CA LEU A 18 67.01 6.69 25.87
C LEU A 18 65.72 6.99 25.09
N THR A 19 65.90 7.64 23.94
CA THR A 19 64.86 7.96 22.96
C THR A 19 64.49 6.68 22.22
N MET A 20 63.27 6.19 22.36
CA MET A 20 62.74 5.08 21.56
C MET A 20 61.64 5.61 20.64
N ALA A 21 61.87 5.50 19.33
CA ALA A 21 60.90 5.78 18.29
C ALA A 21 59.75 4.77 18.39
N LEU A 22 58.53 5.27 18.62
CA LEU A 22 57.32 4.46 18.52
C LEU A 22 56.79 4.58 17.09
N MET A 23 56.97 3.54 16.29
CA MET A 23 56.23 3.37 15.04
C MET A 23 54.75 3.26 15.39
N CYS A 24 53.97 4.24 14.97
CA CYS A 24 52.51 4.22 15.08
C CYS A 24 51.98 3.26 14.01
N THR A 25 51.84 1.97 14.35
CA THR A 25 50.99 1.07 13.56
C THR A 25 49.55 1.48 13.84
N MET A 26 48.95 2.22 12.92
CA MET A 26 47.50 2.44 12.94
C MET A 26 46.83 1.07 12.81
N PRO A 27 45.89 0.71 13.71
CA PRO A 27 44.99 -0.41 13.43
C PRO A 27 44.25 -0.12 12.12
N PRO A 28 43.95 -1.13 11.28
CA PRO A 28 42.98 -0.93 10.21
C PRO A 28 41.72 -0.37 10.84
N ALA A 29 41.21 0.73 10.27
CA ALA A 29 39.92 1.28 10.64
C ALA A 29 38.89 0.15 10.55
N LEU A 30 38.44 -0.33 11.71
CA LEU A 30 37.15 -1.00 11.79
C LEU A 30 36.18 0.04 11.25
N ALA A 31 35.58 -0.26 10.10
CA ALA A 31 34.42 0.46 9.64
C ALA A 31 33.41 0.32 10.77
N ASP A 32 33.23 1.41 11.52
CA ASP A 32 32.13 1.59 12.43
C ASP A 32 30.90 1.69 11.52
N THR A 33 30.34 0.54 11.15
CA THR A 33 28.94 0.46 10.75
C THR A 33 28.19 0.84 12.02
N ALA A 34 27.99 2.14 12.20
CA ALA A 34 27.04 2.65 13.16
C ALA A 34 25.75 1.85 12.91
N GLN A 35 25.41 0.98 13.84
CA GLN A 35 24.14 0.29 13.85
C GLN A 35 23.11 1.41 13.87
N ALA A 36 22.50 1.68 12.71
CA ALA A 36 21.39 2.62 12.65
C ALA A 36 20.42 2.16 13.73
N GLY A 37 20.10 3.05 14.67
CA GLY A 37 19.17 2.72 15.74
C GLY A 37 17.87 2.18 15.14
N ALA A 38 17.20 1.28 15.86
CA ALA A 38 15.93 0.73 15.39
C ALA A 38 14.97 1.86 15.01
N ILE A 39 14.37 1.73 13.84
CA ILE A 39 13.32 2.62 13.34
C ILE A 39 12.11 2.43 14.24
N SER A 40 11.50 3.54 14.64
CA SER A 40 10.21 3.56 15.31
C SER A 40 9.23 4.29 14.41
N LEU A 41 8.20 3.58 13.95
CA LEU A 41 7.14 4.14 13.12
C LEU A 41 5.91 4.45 13.97
N THR A 42 5.31 5.59 13.65
CA THR A 42 4.01 6.04 14.13
C THR A 42 3.01 6.06 12.98
N ALA A 43 1.72 6.06 13.27
CA ALA A 43 0.69 6.16 12.25
C ALA A 43 0.77 7.47 11.44
N ALA A 44 1.33 8.53 12.04
CA ALA A 44 1.51 9.82 11.39
C ALA A 44 2.61 9.82 10.32
N ASP A 45 3.51 8.84 10.33
CA ASP A 45 4.57 8.70 9.32
C ASP A 45 4.03 8.20 7.97
N GLY A 46 2.83 7.57 7.97
CA GLY A 46 2.23 6.99 6.78
C GLY A 46 3.00 5.77 6.28
N ILE A 47 3.08 5.62 4.96
CA ILE A 47 3.91 4.60 4.30
C ILE A 47 5.29 5.20 4.04
N VAL A 48 6.34 4.51 4.52
CA VAL A 48 7.73 4.95 4.38
C VAL A 48 8.58 3.90 3.68
N GLU A 49 9.52 4.33 2.84
CA GLU A 49 10.52 3.44 2.24
C GLU A 49 11.53 3.00 3.31
N LEU A 50 11.79 1.70 3.39
CA LEU A 50 12.80 1.12 4.26
C LEU A 50 14.11 0.92 3.50
N ALA A 51 15.21 1.35 4.13
CA ALA A 51 16.53 0.98 3.66
C ALA A 51 16.78 -0.53 3.86
N ASN A 52 17.44 -1.18 2.90
CA ASN A 52 17.81 -2.58 3.02
C ASN A 52 18.74 -2.79 4.24
N GLY A 53 18.39 -3.72 5.13
CA GLY A 53 19.06 -3.93 6.42
C GLY A 53 18.54 -3.04 7.55
N ALA A 54 17.41 -2.35 7.37
CA ALA A 54 16.76 -1.59 8.43
C ALA A 54 16.40 -2.49 9.62
N SER A 55 16.48 -1.94 10.83
CA SER A 55 16.03 -2.62 12.05
C SER A 55 14.75 -1.98 12.55
N ILE A 56 13.69 -2.75 12.76
CA ILE A 56 12.36 -2.26 13.15
C ILE A 56 11.61 -3.35 13.95
N ASP A 57 10.87 -2.95 14.98
CA ASP A 57 9.98 -3.84 15.74
C ASP A 57 8.67 -4.01 14.96
N LEU A 58 8.45 -5.20 14.38
CA LEU A 58 7.35 -5.44 13.44
C LEU A 58 6.05 -5.93 14.10
N ASP A 59 6.16 -6.65 15.22
CA ASP A 59 5.01 -7.22 15.94
C ASP A 59 4.80 -6.60 17.34
N GLY A 60 5.66 -5.65 17.71
CA GLY A 60 5.63 -4.86 18.94
C GLY A 60 5.97 -5.64 20.20
N ASP A 61 6.72 -6.75 20.08
CA ASP A 61 7.22 -7.49 21.23
C ASP A 61 8.38 -6.77 21.96
N GLY A 62 8.86 -5.65 21.41
CA GLY A 62 9.96 -4.84 21.93
C GLY A 62 11.34 -5.24 21.40
N THR A 63 11.42 -6.24 20.54
CA THR A 63 12.64 -6.74 19.90
C THR A 63 12.61 -6.37 18.41
N PRO A 64 13.49 -5.48 17.95
CA PRO A 64 13.53 -5.13 16.53
C PRO A 64 14.08 -6.27 15.65
N GLU A 65 13.38 -6.58 14.56
CA GLU A 65 13.85 -7.43 13.47
C GLU A 65 14.79 -6.65 12.55
N THR A 66 15.81 -7.32 12.02
CA THR A 66 16.53 -6.80 10.84
C THR A 66 15.78 -7.23 9.60
N VAL A 67 15.43 -6.27 8.76
CA VAL A 67 14.67 -6.47 7.53
C VAL A 67 15.58 -6.28 6.33
N THR A 68 15.66 -7.29 5.47
CA THR A 68 16.37 -7.22 4.18
C THR A 68 15.45 -7.62 3.05
N TYR A 69 15.77 -7.14 1.85
CA TYR A 69 15.07 -7.53 0.64
C TYR A 69 16.03 -7.66 -0.54
N GLU A 70 15.69 -8.51 -1.49
CA GLU A 70 16.42 -8.70 -2.74
C GLU A 70 15.43 -8.97 -3.87
N LEU A 71 15.46 -8.13 -4.91
CA LEU A 71 14.73 -8.37 -6.14
C LEU A 71 15.58 -9.20 -7.10
N THR A 72 15.01 -10.29 -7.59
CA THR A 72 15.59 -11.11 -8.67
C THR A 72 14.60 -11.23 -9.83
N GLY A 73 15.10 -11.39 -11.07
CA GLY A 73 14.25 -11.53 -12.25
C GLY A 73 14.51 -10.48 -13.31
N GLU A 74 13.49 -10.18 -14.12
CA GLU A 74 13.56 -9.22 -15.23
C GLU A 74 12.94 -7.86 -14.84
N ASP A 75 13.62 -6.75 -15.13
CA ASP A 75 13.18 -5.39 -14.78
C ASP A 75 11.77 -5.02 -15.28
N TYR A 76 11.33 -5.58 -16.41
CA TYR A 76 10.02 -5.34 -17.04
C TYR A 76 9.25 -6.65 -17.25
N GLY A 77 9.51 -7.65 -16.41
CA GLY A 77 8.93 -8.97 -16.53
C GLY A 77 8.66 -9.59 -15.18
N VAL A 78 8.55 -10.91 -15.16
CA VAL A 78 8.32 -11.64 -13.91
C VAL A 78 9.60 -11.63 -13.09
N GLY A 79 9.46 -11.27 -11.83
CA GLY A 79 10.51 -11.29 -10.82
C GLY A 79 10.03 -11.89 -9.51
N THR A 80 10.93 -11.93 -8.54
CA THR A 80 10.64 -12.38 -7.19
C THR A 80 11.38 -11.46 -6.23
N LEU A 81 10.61 -10.77 -5.39
CA LEU A 81 11.15 -10.05 -4.24
C LEU A 81 11.19 -11.02 -3.06
N THR A 82 12.41 -11.30 -2.57
CA THR A 82 12.61 -12.05 -1.34
C THR A 82 12.70 -11.06 -0.19
N VAL A 83 11.85 -11.19 0.82
CA VAL A 83 11.85 -10.37 2.04
C VAL A 83 12.25 -11.24 3.21
N THR A 84 13.20 -10.77 4.01
CA THR A 84 13.64 -11.42 5.25
C THR A 84 13.39 -10.49 6.41
N ALA A 85 12.85 -11.01 7.52
CA ALA A 85 12.68 -10.29 8.78
C ALA A 85 13.15 -11.19 9.92
N GLY A 86 14.27 -10.86 10.54
CA GLY A 86 14.95 -11.76 11.47
C GLY A 86 15.35 -13.07 10.76
N ASP A 87 14.87 -14.20 11.28
CA ASP A 87 15.08 -15.53 10.68
C ASP A 87 13.95 -15.94 9.70
N ALA A 88 12.89 -15.13 9.56
CA ALA A 88 11.78 -15.41 8.66
C ALA A 88 12.08 -14.96 7.24
N GLU A 89 11.64 -15.72 6.25
CA GLU A 89 11.76 -15.39 4.82
C GLU A 89 10.42 -15.61 4.12
N LEU A 90 10.07 -14.69 3.22
CA LEU A 90 8.93 -14.83 2.31
C LEU A 90 9.32 -14.36 0.91
N GLN A 91 8.93 -15.14 -0.10
CA GLN A 91 9.10 -14.80 -1.51
C GLN A 91 7.77 -14.32 -2.08
N VAL A 92 7.79 -13.17 -2.74
CA VAL A 92 6.65 -12.57 -3.43
C VAL A 92 6.97 -12.54 -4.92
N GLU A 93 6.21 -13.28 -5.73
CA GLU A 93 6.27 -13.16 -7.19
C GLU A 93 5.73 -11.78 -7.58
N THR A 94 6.43 -11.10 -8.49
CA THR A 94 6.07 -9.75 -8.95
C THR A 94 6.17 -9.64 -10.48
N TYR A 95 5.50 -8.64 -11.06
CA TYR A 95 5.63 -8.24 -12.45
C TYR A 95 6.12 -6.79 -12.55
N ALA A 96 7.29 -6.57 -13.15
CA ALA A 96 7.99 -5.28 -13.09
C ALA A 96 8.11 -4.82 -11.62
N GLY A 97 8.66 -5.72 -10.78
CA GLY A 97 8.79 -5.52 -9.34
C GLY A 97 9.69 -4.34 -8.99
N MET A 98 9.40 -3.69 -7.86
CA MET A 98 10.20 -2.60 -7.35
C MET A 98 11.32 -3.16 -6.47
N ASP A 99 12.58 -2.75 -6.69
CA ASP A 99 13.70 -3.06 -5.79
C ASP A 99 13.67 -2.15 -4.54
N LYS A 100 12.53 -2.16 -3.85
CA LYS A 100 12.21 -1.34 -2.69
C LYS A 100 11.27 -2.09 -1.76
N LEU A 101 11.38 -1.80 -0.48
CA LEU A 101 10.45 -2.27 0.54
C LEU A 101 9.92 -1.07 1.30
N TYR A 102 8.63 -1.10 1.62
CA TYR A 102 7.99 -0.05 2.40
C TYR A 102 7.44 -0.61 3.70
N ALA A 103 7.18 0.26 4.66
CA ALA A 103 6.52 -0.08 5.91
C ALA A 103 5.51 0.97 6.32
N GLY A 104 4.47 0.54 7.03
CA GLY A 104 3.44 1.41 7.55
C GLY A 104 2.80 0.87 8.82
N ARG A 105 2.45 1.79 9.72
CA ARG A 105 1.70 1.50 10.94
C ARG A 105 0.32 2.12 10.82
N LEU A 106 -0.75 1.33 10.98
CA LEU A 106 -2.11 1.86 10.89
C LEU A 106 -2.47 2.75 12.08
N LYS A 107 -2.05 2.33 13.28
CA LYS A 107 -2.38 2.99 14.55
C LYS A 107 -1.25 2.89 15.55
N ASP A 108 -1.10 3.93 16.38
CA ASP A 108 -0.10 3.96 17.45
C ASP A 108 -0.41 3.02 18.62
N ASP A 109 -1.68 2.61 18.79
CA ASP A 109 -2.12 1.68 19.85
C ASP A 109 -2.23 0.23 19.38
N VAL A 110 -1.89 -0.05 18.12
CA VAL A 110 -1.74 -1.38 17.56
C VAL A 110 -0.27 -1.60 17.27
N ASP A 111 0.25 -2.73 17.72
CA ASP A 111 1.68 -3.02 17.74
C ASP A 111 2.22 -3.49 16.38
N ASP A 112 1.34 -3.87 15.45
CA ASP A 112 1.72 -4.35 14.12
C ASP A 112 2.24 -3.22 13.20
N VAL A 113 3.41 -3.44 12.61
CA VAL A 113 3.91 -2.74 11.44
C VAL A 113 3.80 -3.67 10.23
N PHE A 114 3.16 -3.18 9.17
CA PHE A 114 3.02 -3.91 7.92
C PHE A 114 4.14 -3.55 6.96
N LEU A 115 4.66 -4.55 6.25
CA LEU A 115 5.60 -4.36 5.15
C LEU A 115 4.83 -4.36 3.82
N LEU A 116 5.25 -3.54 2.86
CA LEU A 116 4.62 -3.47 1.54
C LEU A 116 5.66 -3.72 0.44
N VAL A 117 5.34 -4.66 -0.44
CA VAL A 117 6.09 -5.00 -1.64
C VAL A 117 5.34 -4.47 -2.85
N GLY A 118 5.96 -3.56 -3.60
CA GLY A 118 5.36 -2.92 -4.75
C GLY A 118 5.76 -3.53 -6.09
N GLU A 119 4.85 -3.50 -7.04
CA GLU A 119 5.09 -3.79 -8.45
C GLU A 119 4.36 -2.78 -9.34
N HIS A 120 4.92 -2.53 -10.54
CA HIS A 120 4.24 -1.71 -11.54
C HIS A 120 3.16 -2.48 -12.30
N GLY A 121 3.22 -3.82 -12.29
CA GLY A 121 2.25 -4.69 -12.94
C GLY A 121 2.31 -4.63 -14.47
N PRO A 122 1.55 -5.50 -15.16
CA PRO A 122 1.38 -5.40 -16.61
C PRO A 122 0.55 -4.16 -16.97
N SER A 123 0.89 -3.49 -18.08
CA SER A 123 0.18 -2.29 -18.58
C SER A 123 0.05 -1.14 -17.55
N ASP A 124 1.04 -0.97 -16.66
CA ASP A 124 1.00 0.03 -15.59
C ASP A 124 -0.23 -0.13 -14.66
N ASP A 125 -0.64 -1.38 -14.38
CA ASP A 125 -1.63 -1.73 -13.35
C ASP A 125 -0.90 -2.12 -12.02
N PRO A 126 -0.53 -1.14 -11.17
CA PRO A 126 0.32 -1.42 -10.01
C PRO A 126 -0.37 -2.22 -8.93
N TYR A 127 0.44 -2.93 -8.14
CA TYR A 127 -0.02 -3.67 -6.98
C TYR A 127 0.97 -3.57 -5.81
N ALA A 128 0.45 -3.46 -4.60
CA ALA A 128 1.20 -3.49 -3.35
C ALA A 128 0.74 -4.69 -2.52
N TYR A 129 1.60 -5.70 -2.40
CA TYR A 129 1.38 -6.81 -1.48
C TYR A 129 1.68 -6.36 -0.05
N ILE A 130 0.78 -6.68 0.88
CA ILE A 130 0.93 -6.34 2.29
C ILE A 130 1.35 -7.60 3.04
N LEU A 131 2.46 -7.50 3.75
CA LEU A 131 3.03 -8.58 4.55
C LEU A 131 2.93 -8.24 6.04
N ARG A 132 2.65 -9.26 6.85
CA ARG A 132 2.67 -9.18 8.31
C ARG A 132 3.74 -10.12 8.86
N TYR A 133 4.53 -9.61 9.79
CA TYR A 133 5.41 -10.42 10.64
C TYR A 133 4.72 -10.68 11.98
N SER A 134 4.82 -11.90 12.49
CA SER A 134 4.32 -12.26 13.82
C SER A 134 4.88 -13.62 14.21
N ASP A 135 5.29 -13.76 15.47
CA ASP A 135 5.74 -15.04 16.03
C ASP A 135 6.84 -15.71 15.18
N GLY A 136 7.76 -14.91 14.63
CA GLY A 136 8.85 -15.42 13.80
C GLY A 136 8.47 -15.84 12.38
N ALA A 137 7.30 -15.45 11.87
CA ALA A 137 6.83 -15.78 10.53
C ALA A 137 6.39 -14.55 9.73
N LEU A 138 6.76 -14.53 8.44
CA LEU A 138 6.22 -13.59 7.45
C LEU A 138 5.06 -14.21 6.70
N THR A 139 3.97 -13.46 6.55
CA THR A 139 2.77 -13.88 5.84
C THR A 139 2.30 -12.78 4.89
N ASN A 140 1.93 -13.15 3.66
CA ASN A 140 1.20 -12.25 2.77
C ASN A 140 -0.28 -12.27 3.15
N ILE A 141 -0.83 -11.10 3.47
CA ILE A 141 -2.20 -10.94 3.95
C ILE A 141 -3.14 -10.33 2.90
N GLY A 142 -2.68 -10.19 1.66
CA GLY A 142 -3.41 -9.58 0.55
C GLY A 142 -2.67 -8.36 0.00
N GLY A 143 -3.39 -7.44 -0.62
CA GLY A 143 -2.76 -6.26 -1.21
C GLY A 143 -3.75 -5.24 -1.76
N ILE A 144 -3.20 -4.14 -2.25
CA ILE A 144 -3.92 -2.97 -2.76
C ILE A 144 -3.46 -2.72 -4.21
N PRO A 145 -4.36 -2.54 -5.18
CA PRO A 145 -4.01 -2.25 -6.58
C PRO A 145 -3.56 -0.78 -6.76
N ALA A 146 -2.44 -0.44 -6.12
CA ALA A 146 -1.76 0.84 -6.15
C ALA A 146 -0.27 0.65 -5.80
N LEU A 147 0.57 1.62 -6.14
CA LEU A 147 1.95 1.64 -5.66
C LEU A 147 1.98 1.93 -4.14
N PRO A 148 2.94 1.38 -3.38
CA PRO A 148 3.04 1.66 -1.94
C PRO A 148 3.11 3.16 -1.59
N GLU A 149 3.79 3.96 -2.41
CA GLU A 149 3.94 5.40 -2.25
C GLU A 149 2.65 6.22 -2.47
N ASP A 150 1.65 5.62 -3.12
CA ASP A 150 0.34 6.23 -3.37
C ASP A 150 -0.73 5.83 -2.34
N ILE A 151 -0.37 4.99 -1.36
CA ILE A 151 -1.27 4.54 -0.30
C ILE A 151 -1.17 5.48 0.90
N ALA A 152 -2.30 6.06 1.29
CA ALA A 152 -2.42 6.88 2.48
C ALA A 152 -2.98 6.07 3.66
N ILE A 153 -2.44 6.28 4.86
CA ILE A 153 -3.00 5.74 6.11
C ILE A 153 -3.88 6.79 6.77
N ASN A 154 -5.16 6.45 6.97
CA ASN A 154 -6.18 7.29 7.59
C ASN A 154 -6.79 6.55 8.79
N GLY A 155 -6.00 6.40 9.87
CA GLY A 155 -6.38 5.56 11.01
C GLY A 155 -6.44 4.09 10.59
N ASP A 156 -7.60 3.45 10.75
CA ASP A 156 -7.82 2.04 10.37
C ASP A 156 -7.93 1.77 8.87
N VAL A 157 -7.92 2.82 8.06
CA VAL A 157 -8.24 2.76 6.64
C VAL A 157 -7.01 3.09 5.82
N LEU A 158 -6.70 2.22 4.87
CA LEU A 158 -5.74 2.48 3.80
C LEU A 158 -6.51 3.03 2.61
N THR A 159 -6.18 4.23 2.15
CA THR A 159 -6.86 4.86 1.00
C THR A 159 -5.89 4.96 -0.16
N ALA A 160 -6.32 4.58 -1.36
CA ALA A 160 -5.51 4.66 -2.57
C ALA A 160 -6.36 5.00 -3.80
N THR A 161 -5.73 5.54 -4.84
CA THR A 161 -6.37 5.69 -6.15
C THR A 161 -6.18 4.41 -6.96
N VAL A 162 -7.28 3.79 -7.37
CA VAL A 162 -7.27 2.49 -8.07
C VAL A 162 -7.95 2.60 -9.43
N ARG A 163 -7.54 1.76 -10.38
CA ARG A 163 -8.22 1.64 -11.68
C ARG A 163 -9.64 1.11 -11.44
N ALA A 164 -10.62 1.82 -11.99
CA ALA A 164 -12.01 1.42 -11.91
C ALA A 164 -12.34 0.34 -12.96
N ASN A 165 -13.45 -0.36 -12.74
CA ASN A 165 -13.86 -1.47 -13.58
C ASN A 165 -14.94 -1.12 -14.61
N ALA A 166 -15.71 -0.08 -14.40
CA ALA A 166 -16.92 0.17 -15.19
C ALA A 166 -16.71 1.16 -16.34
N ILE A 167 -17.33 0.86 -17.49
CA ILE A 167 -17.63 1.72 -18.64
C ILE A 167 -16.44 2.13 -19.51
N GLN A 168 -15.34 2.53 -18.90
CA GLN A 168 -14.17 3.11 -19.55
C GLN A 168 -12.94 2.95 -18.65
N THR A 169 -11.77 3.40 -19.09
CA THR A 169 -10.61 3.55 -18.20
C THR A 169 -10.69 4.87 -17.44
N TRP A 170 -10.79 4.76 -16.12
CA TRP A 170 -10.76 5.89 -15.19
C TRP A 170 -10.29 5.37 -13.83
N PHE A 171 -10.04 6.31 -12.91
CA PHE A 171 -9.51 6.00 -11.59
C PHE A 171 -10.42 6.56 -10.52
N ARG A 172 -10.52 5.85 -9.40
CA ARG A 172 -11.32 6.23 -8.25
C ARG A 172 -10.53 6.05 -6.96
N GLU A 173 -10.79 6.88 -5.97
CA GLU A 173 -10.36 6.56 -4.60
C GLU A 173 -11.10 5.32 -4.11
N SER A 174 -10.36 4.42 -3.47
CA SER A 174 -10.89 3.30 -2.73
C SER A 174 -10.26 3.19 -1.35
N ASP A 175 -11.04 2.62 -0.44
CA ASP A 175 -10.67 2.42 0.95
C ASP A 175 -10.49 0.93 1.20
N PHE A 176 -9.46 0.57 1.97
CA PHE A 176 -9.11 -0.81 2.31
C PHE A 176 -8.96 -0.92 3.82
N VAL A 177 -9.32 -2.09 4.35
CA VAL A 177 -9.17 -2.43 5.76
C VAL A 177 -8.36 -3.70 5.90
N ILE A 178 -7.65 -3.81 7.03
CA ILE A 178 -7.02 -5.06 7.45
C ILE A 178 -7.94 -5.72 8.48
N ALA A 179 -8.53 -6.85 8.11
CA ALA A 179 -9.41 -7.63 8.96
C ALA A 179 -8.64 -8.73 9.69
N ARG A 180 -8.91 -8.91 10.99
CA ARG A 180 -8.42 -10.02 11.80
C ARG A 180 -9.46 -11.12 11.92
N LEU A 181 -9.07 -12.35 11.62
CA LEU A 181 -9.86 -13.55 11.86
C LEU A 181 -9.38 -14.21 13.15
N MET A 182 -10.24 -14.18 14.17
CA MET A 182 -10.02 -14.90 15.43
C MET A 182 -10.75 -16.24 15.39
N ARG A 183 -10.01 -17.34 15.57
CA ARG A 183 -10.57 -18.69 15.61
C ARG A 183 -10.20 -19.40 16.90
N PHE A 184 -11.01 -20.37 17.27
CA PHE A 184 -10.78 -21.26 18.40
C PHE A 184 -10.93 -22.71 17.93
N ASP A 185 -10.17 -23.63 18.51
CA ASP A 185 -10.37 -25.06 18.34
C ASP A 185 -11.61 -25.56 19.13
N GLU A 186 -11.90 -26.86 19.06
CA GLU A 186 -13.03 -27.47 19.77
C GLU A 186 -12.94 -27.36 21.30
N ASP A 187 -11.71 -27.15 21.82
CA ASP A 187 -11.40 -27.02 23.24
C ASP A 187 -11.33 -25.54 23.68
N TYR A 188 -11.73 -24.60 22.82
CA TYR A 188 -11.65 -23.15 23.03
C TYR A 188 -10.22 -22.60 23.20
N ASN A 189 -9.19 -23.31 22.71
CA ASN A 189 -7.87 -22.71 22.57
C ASN A 189 -7.87 -21.80 21.35
N GLN A 190 -7.32 -20.59 21.51
CA GLN A 190 -7.18 -19.66 20.40
C GLN A 190 -6.20 -20.23 19.37
N LEU A 191 -6.63 -20.27 18.11
CA LEU A 191 -5.78 -20.57 16.96
C LEU A 191 -5.01 -19.31 16.55
N PRO A 192 -3.88 -19.44 15.82
CA PRO A 192 -3.15 -18.29 15.31
C PRO A 192 -4.08 -17.32 14.57
N ASP A 193 -3.90 -16.03 14.82
CA ASP A 193 -4.68 -15.00 14.15
C ASP A 193 -4.29 -14.95 12.67
N GLU A 194 -5.30 -14.83 11.81
CA GLU A 194 -5.11 -14.58 10.39
C GLU A 194 -5.55 -13.17 10.06
N TYR A 195 -4.86 -12.56 9.10
CA TYR A 195 -5.13 -11.20 8.66
C TYR A 195 -5.41 -11.18 7.17
N TYR A 196 -6.31 -10.30 6.77
CA TYR A 196 -6.76 -10.18 5.39
C TYR A 196 -6.97 -8.72 5.01
N VAL A 197 -6.39 -8.29 3.90
CA VAL A 197 -6.69 -7.01 3.27
C VAL A 197 -7.97 -7.15 2.47
N ALA A 198 -8.91 -6.23 2.66
CA ALA A 198 -10.16 -6.19 1.90
C ALA A 198 -10.50 -4.75 1.49
N GLU A 199 -10.97 -4.60 0.25
CA GLU A 199 -11.59 -3.35 -0.19
C GLU A 199 -12.89 -3.12 0.59
N SER A 200 -13.07 -1.91 1.12
CA SER A 200 -14.29 -1.42 1.74
C SER A 200 -15.03 -0.54 0.73
N PRO A 201 -16.00 -1.09 -0.03
CA PRO A 201 -16.59 -0.39 -1.15
C PRO A 201 -17.42 0.82 -0.70
N ARG A 202 -17.29 1.93 -1.44
CA ARG A 202 -18.18 3.09 -1.30
C ARG A 202 -19.49 2.82 -2.03
N ALA A 203 -20.60 3.41 -1.57
CA ALA A 203 -21.90 3.26 -2.22
C ALA A 203 -21.93 3.84 -3.65
N THR A 204 -21.12 4.88 -3.89
CA THR A 204 -20.93 5.54 -5.18
C THR A 204 -19.54 6.16 -5.22
N TYR A 205 -18.91 6.07 -6.39
CA TYR A 205 -17.70 6.79 -6.75
C TYR A 205 -18.04 7.91 -7.74
N PRO A 206 -17.49 9.11 -7.55
CA PRO A 206 -17.72 10.22 -8.48
C PRO A 206 -17.07 9.93 -9.83
N MET A 207 -17.77 10.30 -10.89
CA MET A 207 -17.26 10.35 -12.26
C MET A 207 -17.39 11.78 -12.80
N ASP A 208 -16.60 12.13 -13.81
CA ASP A 208 -16.57 13.47 -14.40
C ASP A 208 -16.64 13.46 -15.93
N THR A 209 -17.19 12.39 -16.51
CA THR A 209 -17.11 12.14 -17.95
C THR A 209 -18.31 12.69 -18.70
N ALA A 210 -18.06 13.65 -19.59
CA ALA A 210 -19.06 14.17 -20.51
C ALA A 210 -19.12 13.31 -21.79
N VAL A 211 -20.32 12.98 -22.24
CA VAL A 211 -20.57 12.09 -23.39
C VAL A 211 -21.64 12.65 -24.33
N VAL A 212 -21.61 12.18 -25.59
CA VAL A 212 -22.72 12.35 -26.54
C VAL A 212 -23.38 11.00 -26.77
N LEU A 213 -24.71 10.93 -26.71
CA LEU A 213 -25.44 9.68 -26.88
C LEU A 213 -25.47 9.27 -28.35
N LYS A 214 -25.04 8.04 -28.66
CA LYS A 214 -25.10 7.45 -30.00
C LYS A 214 -26.45 6.80 -30.31
N ARG A 215 -27.26 6.54 -29.28
CA ARG A 215 -28.61 5.96 -29.35
C ARG A 215 -29.50 6.50 -28.23
N ASP A 216 -30.77 6.15 -28.27
CA ASP A 216 -31.69 6.42 -27.16
C ASP A 216 -31.26 5.59 -25.93
N VAL A 217 -31.24 6.23 -24.76
CA VAL A 217 -30.79 5.61 -23.51
C VAL A 217 -31.93 5.66 -22.49
N PRO A 218 -32.56 4.53 -22.15
CA PRO A 218 -33.52 4.46 -21.06
C PRO A 218 -32.79 4.55 -19.72
N LEU A 219 -33.32 5.37 -18.81
CA LEU A 219 -32.81 5.58 -17.46
C LEU A 219 -33.91 5.34 -16.45
N THR A 220 -33.55 4.79 -15.29
CA THR A 220 -34.46 4.60 -14.15
C THR A 220 -34.21 5.65 -13.06
N LEU A 221 -35.21 5.93 -12.23
CA LEU A 221 -35.03 6.85 -11.09
C LEU A 221 -34.28 6.24 -9.89
N THR A 222 -34.13 4.91 -9.84
CA THR A 222 -33.34 4.23 -8.81
C THR A 222 -32.49 3.11 -9.43
N PRO A 223 -31.38 2.70 -8.80
CA PRO A 223 -30.53 1.61 -9.30
C PRO A 223 -31.27 0.28 -9.48
N SER A 224 -32.30 0.01 -8.67
CA SER A 224 -33.08 -1.23 -8.73
C SER A 224 -34.29 -1.16 -9.67
N GLY A 225 -34.43 -0.07 -10.43
CA GLY A 225 -35.53 0.16 -11.37
C GLY A 225 -36.49 1.27 -10.94
N GLY A 226 -37.64 1.38 -11.60
CA GLY A 226 -38.70 2.33 -11.25
C GLY A 226 -39.26 3.08 -12.45
N ALA A 227 -39.73 4.31 -12.24
CA ALA A 227 -40.15 5.16 -13.35
C ALA A 227 -38.97 5.41 -14.29
N GLU A 228 -39.25 5.37 -15.59
CA GLU A 228 -38.26 5.49 -16.64
C GLU A 228 -38.44 6.77 -17.42
N PHE A 229 -37.33 7.31 -17.92
CA PHE A 229 -37.31 8.33 -18.94
C PHE A 229 -36.16 8.04 -19.91
N THR A 230 -36.23 8.61 -21.11
CA THR A 230 -35.28 8.28 -22.18
C THR A 230 -34.57 9.53 -22.63
N LEU A 231 -33.25 9.52 -22.53
CA LEU A 231 -32.42 10.51 -23.22
C LEU A 231 -32.29 10.11 -24.69
N LYS A 232 -32.31 11.09 -25.59
CA LYS A 232 -32.36 10.84 -27.03
C LYS A 232 -30.98 10.82 -27.66
N ALA A 233 -30.83 10.03 -28.73
CA ALA A 233 -29.63 10.03 -29.55
C ALA A 233 -29.23 11.47 -29.96
N GLY A 234 -27.95 11.79 -29.86
CA GLY A 234 -27.38 13.12 -30.11
C GLY A 234 -27.40 14.08 -28.92
N GLU A 235 -28.10 13.75 -27.84
CA GLU A 235 -28.05 14.56 -26.61
C GLU A 235 -26.69 14.43 -25.90
N ARG A 236 -26.37 15.45 -25.09
CA ARG A 236 -25.18 15.46 -24.23
C ARG A 236 -25.57 15.08 -22.82
N ALA A 237 -24.77 14.23 -22.20
CA ALA A 237 -24.93 13.82 -20.82
C ALA A 237 -23.59 13.83 -20.09
N ILE A 238 -23.65 13.74 -18.77
CA ILE A 238 -22.49 13.56 -17.91
C ILE A 238 -22.71 12.27 -17.11
N LEU A 239 -21.74 11.37 -17.15
CA LEU A 239 -21.64 10.24 -16.24
C LEU A 239 -21.03 10.79 -14.96
N THR A 240 -21.83 10.93 -13.89
CA THR A 240 -21.41 11.66 -12.69
C THR A 240 -21.10 10.77 -11.49
N ALA A 241 -21.60 9.54 -11.48
CA ALA A 241 -21.34 8.59 -10.41
C ALA A 241 -21.58 7.16 -10.84
N THR A 242 -20.92 6.20 -10.21
CA THR A 242 -21.15 4.76 -10.41
C THR A 242 -20.80 4.02 -9.13
N ASP A 243 -21.40 2.86 -8.89
CA ASP A 243 -20.91 1.92 -7.87
C ASP A 243 -19.75 1.04 -8.40
N ASP A 244 -19.30 1.29 -9.63
CA ASP A 244 -18.26 0.54 -10.34
C ASP A 244 -18.60 -0.94 -10.56
N LEU A 245 -19.90 -1.29 -10.49
CA LEU A 245 -20.36 -2.67 -10.57
C LEU A 245 -21.70 -2.84 -11.28
N THR A 246 -22.73 -2.12 -10.85
CA THR A 246 -24.12 -2.37 -11.27
C THR A 246 -24.79 -1.20 -11.96
N TYR A 247 -24.34 0.04 -11.79
CA TYR A 247 -24.96 1.19 -12.45
C TYR A 247 -24.00 2.36 -12.69
N VAL A 248 -24.42 3.26 -13.57
CA VAL A 248 -23.91 4.63 -13.68
C VAL A 248 -25.06 5.63 -13.62
N TYR A 249 -24.87 6.73 -12.89
CA TYR A 249 -25.79 7.84 -12.82
C TYR A 249 -25.47 8.85 -13.94
N VAL A 250 -26.46 9.08 -14.78
CA VAL A 250 -26.39 9.88 -16.00
C VAL A 250 -27.21 11.14 -15.83
N VAL A 251 -26.57 12.29 -16.03
CA VAL A 251 -27.19 13.60 -15.91
C VAL A 251 -27.29 14.26 -17.28
N PRO A 252 -28.50 14.63 -17.78
CA PRO A 252 -28.61 15.37 -19.02
C PRO A 252 -28.02 16.78 -18.86
N VAL A 253 -27.28 17.23 -19.88
CA VAL A 253 -26.75 18.60 -19.91
C VAL A 253 -27.88 19.61 -20.18
N ASP A 254 -28.78 19.28 -21.11
CA ASP A 254 -29.95 20.11 -21.43
C ASP A 254 -31.18 19.68 -20.60
N ARG A 255 -31.20 20.08 -19.33
CA ARG A 255 -32.26 19.69 -18.38
C ARG A 255 -33.64 20.23 -18.74
N ALA A 256 -33.71 21.34 -19.48
CA ALA A 256 -34.99 21.95 -19.83
C ALA A 256 -35.80 21.07 -20.80
N ALA A 257 -35.13 20.25 -21.61
CA ALA A 257 -35.76 19.27 -22.51
C ALA A 257 -36.39 18.08 -21.76
N HIS A 258 -36.06 17.90 -20.47
CA HIS A 258 -36.40 16.72 -19.66
C HIS A 258 -37.15 17.11 -18.38
N ASP A 259 -38.01 18.11 -18.43
CA ASP A 259 -38.80 18.59 -17.29
C ASP A 259 -37.98 18.84 -16.01
N TRP A 260 -36.71 19.26 -16.16
CA TRP A 260 -35.76 19.48 -15.06
C TRP A 260 -35.47 18.23 -14.21
N LEU A 261 -35.61 17.03 -14.76
CA LEU A 261 -35.17 15.81 -14.10
C LEU A 261 -33.67 15.91 -13.74
N PRO A 262 -33.28 15.51 -12.51
CA PRO A 262 -31.91 15.69 -12.02
C PRO A 262 -30.91 14.74 -12.71
N GLY A 263 -31.39 13.64 -13.30
CA GLY A 263 -30.60 12.54 -13.85
C GLY A 263 -31.27 11.19 -13.56
N GLY A 264 -30.68 10.10 -14.02
CA GLY A 264 -31.19 8.75 -13.82
C GLY A 264 -30.08 7.69 -13.90
N TYR A 265 -30.42 6.47 -13.52
CA TYR A 265 -29.50 5.34 -13.44
C TYR A 265 -29.58 4.51 -14.73
N LEU A 266 -28.42 4.17 -15.27
CA LEU A 266 -28.25 3.20 -16.33
C LEU A 266 -27.57 1.96 -15.75
N ALA A 267 -28.16 0.79 -15.96
CA ALA A 267 -27.60 -0.46 -15.44
C ALA A 267 -26.35 -0.89 -16.22
N LEU A 268 -25.42 -1.52 -15.52
CA LEU A 268 -24.23 -2.17 -16.06
C LEU A 268 -24.46 -3.67 -16.17
N SER A 269 -23.92 -4.27 -17.22
CA SER A 269 -23.93 -5.73 -17.40
C SER A 269 -22.59 -6.36 -17.03
N ASP A 270 -21.50 -5.70 -17.39
CA ASP A 270 -20.12 -6.09 -17.09
C ASP A 270 -19.19 -4.88 -17.19
N TYR A 271 -17.88 -5.13 -17.17
CA TYR A 271 -16.80 -4.14 -17.18
C TYR A 271 -17.01 -3.02 -18.23
N ILE A 272 -17.31 -3.36 -19.49
CA ILE A 272 -17.47 -2.34 -20.57
C ILE A 272 -18.90 -2.23 -21.12
N ASN A 273 -19.83 -3.07 -20.68
CA ASN A 273 -21.18 -3.12 -21.23
C ASN A 273 -22.22 -2.48 -20.31
N VAL A 274 -23.11 -1.69 -20.91
CA VAL A 274 -24.33 -1.16 -20.28
C VAL A 274 -25.54 -1.96 -20.73
N VAL A 275 -26.64 -1.89 -19.99
CA VAL A 275 -27.90 -2.53 -20.37
C VAL A 275 -28.79 -1.55 -21.12
N ILE A 276 -29.12 -1.84 -22.37
CA ILE A 276 -30.07 -1.08 -23.19
C ILE A 276 -31.20 -2.02 -23.60
N ASP A 277 -32.44 -1.69 -23.24
CA ASP A 277 -33.63 -2.49 -23.55
C ASP A 277 -33.53 -3.98 -23.15
N GLY A 278 -32.77 -4.26 -22.07
CA GLY A 278 -32.53 -5.61 -21.55
C GLY A 278 -31.37 -6.38 -22.20
N GLU A 279 -30.64 -5.76 -23.13
CA GLU A 279 -29.47 -6.34 -23.77
C GLU A 279 -28.17 -5.65 -23.32
N ALA A 280 -27.09 -6.43 -23.17
CA ALA A 280 -25.76 -5.91 -22.93
C ALA A 280 -25.20 -5.28 -24.22
N VAL A 281 -24.85 -4.00 -24.15
CA VAL A 281 -24.31 -3.22 -25.27
C VAL A 281 -23.01 -2.55 -24.82
N MET A 282 -21.98 -2.62 -25.66
CA MET A 282 -20.71 -1.96 -25.40
C MET A 282 -20.91 -0.46 -25.17
N ALA A 283 -20.38 0.06 -24.07
CA ALA A 283 -20.57 1.45 -23.69
C ALA A 283 -20.08 2.41 -24.80
N GLY A 284 -19.04 2.04 -25.54
CA GLY A 284 -18.56 2.77 -26.72
C GLY A 284 -19.55 2.85 -27.90
N ASP A 285 -20.53 1.95 -27.98
CA ASP A 285 -21.63 1.97 -28.97
C ASP A 285 -22.86 2.75 -28.48
N VAL A 286 -22.86 3.12 -27.20
CA VAL A 286 -23.90 3.93 -26.55
C VAL A 286 -23.45 5.38 -26.39
N PHE A 287 -22.17 5.58 -26.08
CA PHE A 287 -21.58 6.87 -25.77
C PHE A 287 -20.43 7.20 -26.72
N ASP A 288 -20.37 8.46 -27.14
CA ASP A 288 -19.17 9.08 -27.68
C ASP A 288 -18.46 9.88 -26.57
N GLY A 289 -17.13 9.84 -26.54
CA GLY A 289 -16.30 10.52 -25.54
C GLY A 289 -15.76 9.66 -24.39
N LEU A 290 -15.94 8.34 -24.44
CA LEU A 290 -15.30 7.42 -23.49
C LEU A 290 -13.82 7.18 -23.82
N ILE A 291 -13.01 6.93 -22.79
CA ILE A 291 -11.57 6.66 -22.91
C ILE A 291 -11.29 5.19 -22.58
N PHE A 292 -10.58 4.47 -23.46
CA PHE A 292 -10.16 3.09 -23.21
C PHE A 292 -8.63 3.02 -23.35
N ALA A 293 -7.94 2.76 -22.25
CA ALA A 293 -6.51 2.45 -22.25
C ALA A 293 -6.30 0.94 -22.21
N ASP A 294 -5.21 0.49 -22.82
CA ASP A 294 -4.73 -0.89 -22.81
C ASP A 294 -3.99 -1.27 -21.51
#